data_AF-A0A8X6YTV3-F1
#
_entry.id   AF-A0A8X6YTV3-F1
#
_cell.length_a   1.000
_cell.length_b   1.000
_cell.length_c   1.000
_cell.angle_alpha   90.00
_cell.angle_beta   90.00
_cell.angle_gamma   90.00
#
_symmetry.space_group_name_H-M   'P 1'
#
loop_
_entity.id
_entity.type
_entity.pdbx_description
1 polymer ?
#
loop_
_entity_poly.entity_id
_entity_poly.type
_entity_poly.pdbx_seq_one_letter_code
_entity_poly.pdbx_strand_id
1 'polypeptide(L)'
;MKGFADNDSSDVVRNLRYRNLKSITTDGGINKGVVALVSKAVENDGGSKPLVLHCIIHQQSLCGKCLDMSEVLKKVISVVDFIRSTGLNHRQFREFIEEIGENDLPYHTAVRWLSGGKVLKRFFELRAEIEIFLNEKRRPFTDLENSEWMWKLAFYVDLTNHLEKKHFTKPFSKKRKEEERQCTCHKIRVL
;
A
#
# COMPACT_ATOMS: atom_id res chain seq x y z
N MET A 1 23.64 -14.62 47.43
CA MET A 1 23.22 -13.32 48.02
C MET A 1 24.05 -12.20 47.39
N LYS A 2 23.42 -11.03 47.19
CA LYS A 2 23.76 -9.92 46.27
C LYS A 2 23.38 -10.25 44.82
N GLY A 3 22.40 -9.61 44.17
CA GLY A 3 21.76 -8.32 44.41
C GLY A 3 22.28 -7.33 43.38
N PHE A 4 21.52 -7.14 42.31
CA PHE A 4 21.61 -5.96 41.45
C PHE A 4 20.17 -5.51 41.22
N ALA A 5 19.82 -4.44 41.91
CA ALA A 5 18.64 -3.65 41.66
C ALA A 5 19.09 -2.49 40.78
N ASP A 6 18.60 -2.44 39.55
CA ASP A 6 18.60 -1.23 38.74
C ASP A 6 17.14 -0.82 38.57
N ASN A 7 16.73 0.14 39.40
CA ASN A 7 15.68 1.09 39.04
C ASN A 7 16.40 2.22 38.28
N ASP A 8 15.95 2.57 37.08
CA ASP A 8 15.14 3.77 36.83
C ASP A 8 15.16 4.18 35.33
N SER A 9 13.99 4.65 34.88
CA SER A 9 13.82 5.62 33.79
C SER A 9 14.13 5.22 32.35
N SER A 10 13.28 4.36 31.79
CA SER A 10 12.57 4.65 30.54
C SER A 10 11.48 3.61 30.32
N ASP A 11 10.45 3.99 29.57
CA ASP A 11 9.41 3.10 29.03
C ASP A 11 8.19 2.83 29.91
N VAL A 12 7.23 3.74 29.76
CA VAL A 12 5.78 3.53 29.92
C VAL A 12 5.24 2.43 28.96
N VAL A 13 6.07 1.50 28.51
CA VAL A 13 5.67 0.37 27.65
C VAL A 13 5.19 -0.77 28.55
N ARG A 14 4.03 -0.49 29.16
CA ARG A 14 2.95 -1.39 29.63
C ARG A 14 3.39 -2.77 30.17
N ASN A 15 3.12 -2.99 31.46
CA ASN A 15 2.96 -4.29 32.15
C ASN A 15 1.89 -5.19 31.46
N LEU A 16 2.11 -5.60 30.21
CA LEU A 16 1.22 -6.46 29.45
C LEU A 16 1.54 -7.91 29.80
N ARG A 17 0.61 -8.56 30.51
CA ARG A 17 0.64 -10.02 30.71
C ARG A 17 0.45 -10.71 29.35
N TYR A 18 1.35 -11.62 28.99
CA TYR A 18 1.25 -12.41 27.77
C TYR A 18 -0.03 -13.26 27.73
N ARG A 19 -0.58 -13.67 28.88
CA ARG A 19 -1.84 -14.43 28.96
C ARG A 19 -3.04 -13.71 28.34
N ASN A 20 -2.97 -12.38 28.25
CA ASN A 20 -4.03 -11.56 27.66
C ASN A 20 -3.86 -11.35 26.15
N LEU A 21 -2.74 -11.78 25.56
CA LEU A 21 -2.48 -11.65 24.13
C LEU A 21 -3.40 -12.57 23.32
N LYS A 22 -4.17 -12.00 22.38
CA LYS A 22 -5.12 -12.75 21.55
C LYS A 22 -4.62 -13.03 20.14
N SER A 23 -3.79 -12.16 19.60
CA SER A 23 -3.30 -12.28 18.24
C SER A 23 -1.93 -11.64 18.06
N ILE A 24 -1.15 -12.16 17.12
CA ILE A 24 0.14 -11.65 16.67
C ILE A 24 -0.01 -11.32 15.19
N THR A 25 0.33 -10.10 14.79
CA THR A 25 0.37 -9.72 13.37
C THR A 25 1.82 -9.50 12.95
N THR A 26 2.35 -10.29 12.01
CA THR A 26 3.72 -10.13 11.50
C THR A 26 3.73 -9.84 10.00
N ASP A 27 4.74 -9.13 9.53
CA ASP A 27 4.88 -8.73 8.13
C ASP A 27 5.32 -9.85 7.17
N GLY A 28 5.21 -11.11 7.60
CA GLY A 28 5.53 -12.28 6.76
C GLY A 28 7.02 -12.43 6.41
N GLY A 29 7.92 -11.62 7.00
CA GLY A 29 9.36 -11.79 6.84
C GLY A 29 9.87 -13.12 7.41
N ILE A 30 11.15 -13.43 7.14
CA ILE A 30 11.87 -14.67 7.54
C ILE A 30 11.89 -14.90 9.07
N ASN A 31 11.38 -13.96 9.86
CA ASN A 31 11.29 -14.02 11.32
C ASN A 31 10.16 -14.93 11.84
N LYS A 32 10.06 -16.17 11.33
CA LYS A 32 9.24 -17.25 11.92
C LYS A 32 9.55 -17.43 13.41
N GLY A 33 10.78 -17.11 13.83
CA GLY A 33 11.24 -17.16 15.21
C GLY A 33 10.48 -16.23 16.16
N VAL A 34 10.07 -15.02 15.73
CA VAL A 34 9.39 -14.06 16.62
C VAL A 34 8.00 -14.56 17.00
N VAL A 35 7.25 -15.10 16.03
CA VAL A 35 5.93 -15.70 16.30
C VAL A 35 6.06 -16.87 17.28
N ALA A 36 7.08 -17.71 17.11
CA ALA A 36 7.35 -18.84 17.99
C ALA A 36 7.73 -18.39 19.41
N LEU A 37 8.60 -17.39 19.55
CA LEU A 37 9.03 -16.84 20.83
C LEU A 37 7.86 -16.22 21.59
N VAL A 38 7.03 -15.42 20.91
CA VAL A 38 5.86 -14.78 21.53
C VAL A 38 4.80 -15.83 21.89
N SER A 39 4.55 -16.82 21.02
CA SER A 39 3.60 -17.90 21.34
C SER A 39 4.04 -18.70 22.57
N LYS A 40 5.33 -18.99 22.68
CA LYS A 40 5.91 -19.67 23.86
C LYS A 40 5.80 -18.83 25.13
N ALA A 41 6.00 -17.51 25.03
CA ALA A 41 5.79 -16.60 26.16
C ALA A 41 4.33 -16.55 26.62
N VAL A 42 3.37 -16.64 25.68
CA VAL A 42 1.93 -16.74 25.99
C VAL A 42 1.59 -18.04 26.71
N GLU A 43 2.11 -19.17 26.22
CA GLU A 43 1.90 -20.48 26.86
C GLU A 43 2.48 -20.51 28.28
N ASN A 44 3.71 -19.99 28.46
CA ASN A 44 4.37 -19.92 29.77
C ASN A 44 3.63 -19.03 30.79
N ASP A 45 2.90 -18.01 30.34
CA ASP A 45 2.06 -17.15 31.19
C ASP A 45 0.63 -17.72 31.39
N GLY A 46 0.36 -18.94 30.92
CA GLY A 46 -0.94 -19.60 31.03
C GLY A 46 -2.02 -19.03 30.09
N GLY A 47 -1.59 -18.41 28.99
CA GLY A 47 -2.46 -17.90 27.93
C GLY A 47 -2.82 -18.95 26.87
N SER A 48 -3.90 -18.70 26.15
CA SER A 48 -4.29 -19.47 24.96
C SER A 48 -3.41 -19.13 23.76
N LYS A 49 -3.10 -20.11 22.91
CA LYS A 49 -2.33 -19.91 21.67
C LYS A 49 -2.89 -18.71 20.86
N PRO A 50 -2.06 -17.70 20.56
CA PRO A 50 -2.53 -16.50 19.88
C PRO A 50 -2.80 -16.77 18.40
N LEU A 51 -3.80 -16.07 17.84
CA LEU A 51 -4.08 -16.07 16.41
C LEU A 51 -2.92 -15.40 15.66
N VAL A 52 -2.28 -16.12 14.75
CA VAL A 52 -1.19 -15.56 13.93
C VAL A 52 -1.79 -15.02 12.64
N LEU A 53 -1.70 -13.71 12.48
CA LEU A 53 -2.12 -12.98 11.30
C LEU A 53 -0.89 -12.50 10.54
N HIS A 54 -0.96 -12.56 9.22
CA HIS A 54 -0.03 -11.82 8.39
C HIS A 54 -0.47 -10.36 8.33
N CYS A 55 0.46 -9.43 8.24
CA CYS A 55 0.11 -8.03 8.10
C CYS A 55 -0.65 -7.85 6.79
N ILE A 56 -1.77 -7.13 6.86
CA ILE A 56 -2.65 -6.91 5.70
C ILE A 56 -1.89 -6.27 4.54
N ILE A 57 -0.89 -5.44 4.85
CA ILE A 57 0.01 -4.80 3.88
C ILE A 57 0.86 -5.84 3.13
N HIS A 58 1.35 -6.86 3.82
CA HIS A 58 2.14 -7.95 3.22
C HIS A 58 1.24 -8.86 2.37
N GLN A 59 0.07 -9.25 2.88
CA GLN A 59 -0.89 -10.04 2.11
C GLN A 59 -1.28 -9.31 0.82
N GLN A 60 -1.52 -8.01 0.91
CA GLN A 60 -1.81 -7.17 -0.26
C GLN A 60 -0.64 -7.09 -1.24
N SER A 61 0.60 -6.92 -0.75
CA SER A 61 1.80 -6.95 -1.60
C SER A 61 1.98 -8.31 -2.27
N LEU A 62 1.66 -9.40 -1.58
CA LEU A 62 1.72 -10.76 -2.12
C LEU A 62 0.62 -10.97 -3.17
N CYS A 63 -0.61 -10.53 -2.90
CA CYS A 63 -1.70 -10.54 -3.89
C CYS A 63 -1.34 -9.77 -5.16
N GLY A 64 -0.69 -8.60 -5.04
CA GLY A 64 -0.21 -7.84 -6.20
C GLY A 64 0.91 -8.53 -6.99
N LYS A 65 1.62 -9.51 -6.40
CA LYS A 65 2.61 -10.36 -7.11
C LYS A 65 1.95 -11.60 -7.73
N CYS A 66 0.95 -12.18 -7.07
CA CYS A 66 0.24 -13.38 -7.53
C CYS A 66 -0.75 -13.06 -8.65
N LEU A 67 -1.41 -11.90 -8.58
CA LEU A 67 -2.12 -11.32 -9.70
C LEU A 67 -1.04 -10.72 -10.59
N ASP A 68 -0.88 -11.19 -11.82
CA ASP A 68 0.11 -10.69 -12.79
C ASP A 68 -0.25 -9.25 -13.24
N MET A 69 -0.14 -8.30 -12.31
CA MET A 69 -0.52 -6.90 -12.49
C MET A 69 0.67 -6.03 -12.86
N SER A 70 1.85 -6.63 -12.79
CA SER A 70 3.12 -5.96 -13.06
C SER A 70 3.14 -5.39 -14.48
N GLU A 71 2.65 -6.13 -15.47
CA GLU A 71 2.64 -5.68 -16.86
C GLU A 71 1.70 -4.49 -17.09
N VAL A 72 0.47 -4.52 -16.55
CA VAL A 72 -0.46 -3.38 -16.66
C VAL A 72 0.07 -2.15 -15.92
N LEU A 73 0.56 -2.33 -14.68
CA LEU A 73 1.12 -1.25 -13.89
C LEU A 73 2.34 -0.60 -14.55
N LYS A 74 3.27 -1.40 -15.08
CA LYS A 74 4.46 -0.88 -15.79
C LYS A 74 4.06 -0.01 -16.98
N LYS A 75 3.09 -0.47 -17.79
CA LYS A 75 2.60 0.27 -18.96
C LYS A 75 1.91 1.58 -18.56
N VAL A 76 1.01 1.53 -17.57
CA VAL A 76 0.37 2.73 -17.03
C VAL A 76 1.40 3.72 -16.48
N ILE A 77 2.34 3.26 -15.65
CA ILE A 77 3.40 4.11 -15.10
C ILE A 77 4.23 4.73 -16.22
N SER A 78 4.60 3.97 -17.25
CA SER A 78 5.36 4.50 -18.39
C SER A 78 4.63 5.63 -19.12
N VAL A 79 3.30 5.54 -19.28
CA VAL A 79 2.51 6.59 -19.90
C VAL A 79 2.40 7.81 -18.99
N VAL A 80 2.13 7.60 -17.70
CA VAL A 80 2.05 8.67 -16.70
C VAL A 80 3.39 9.40 -16.60
N ASP A 81 4.50 8.68 -16.57
CA ASP A 81 5.85 9.24 -16.55
C ASP A 81 6.13 10.01 -17.83
N PHE A 82 5.70 9.54 -19.01
CA PHE A 82 5.85 10.30 -20.24
C PHE A 82 5.10 11.65 -20.20
N ILE A 83 3.85 11.64 -19.72
CA ILE A 83 3.04 12.85 -19.57
C ILE A 83 3.69 13.81 -18.57
N ARG A 84 4.20 13.28 -17.45
CA ARG A 84 4.68 14.08 -16.31
C ARG A 84 6.18 14.39 -16.32
N SER A 85 6.98 13.71 -17.15
CA SER A 85 8.45 13.84 -17.17
C SER A 85 8.95 15.18 -17.72
N THR A 86 8.17 15.83 -18.57
CA THR A 86 8.52 17.16 -19.09
C THR A 86 7.45 18.17 -18.68
N GLY A 87 7.89 19.34 -18.21
CA GLY A 87 6.97 20.41 -17.80
C GLY A 87 6.06 20.87 -18.94
N LEU A 88 6.53 20.80 -20.19
CA LEU A 88 5.73 21.11 -21.36
C LEU A 88 4.61 20.09 -21.59
N ASN A 89 4.92 18.78 -21.59
CA ASN A 89 3.89 17.75 -21.77
C ASN A 89 2.86 17.81 -20.65
N HIS A 90 3.32 17.97 -19.40
CA HIS A 90 2.42 18.01 -18.26
C HIS A 90 1.50 19.22 -18.33
N ARG A 91 2.04 20.40 -18.67
CA ARG A 91 1.23 21.62 -18.84
C ARG A 91 0.21 21.48 -19.97
N GLN A 92 0.61 20.99 -21.14
CA GLN A 92 -0.30 20.82 -22.27
C GLN A 92 -1.40 19.80 -21.99
N PHE A 93 -1.04 18.67 -21.36
CA PHE A 93 -2.03 17.67 -20.95
C PHE A 93 -2.99 18.24 -19.90
N ARG A 94 -2.47 19.02 -18.96
CA ARG A 94 -3.28 19.69 -17.93
C ARG A 94 -4.24 20.72 -18.52
N GLU A 95 -3.79 21.55 -19.45
CA GLU A 95 -4.66 22.50 -20.17
C GLU A 95 -5.76 21.75 -20.92
N PHE A 96 -5.43 20.65 -21.61
CA PHE A 96 -6.38 19.81 -22.34
C PHE A 96 -7.48 19.19 -21.44
N ILE A 97 -7.11 18.64 -20.28
CA ILE A 97 -8.11 18.05 -19.36
C ILE A 97 -8.88 19.11 -18.56
N GLU A 98 -8.30 20.30 -18.31
CA GLU A 98 -9.00 21.40 -17.65
C GLU A 98 -10.15 21.95 -18.53
N GLU A 99 -9.97 21.97 -19.86
CA GLU A 99 -11.02 22.39 -20.81
C GLU A 99 -12.29 21.52 -20.74
N ILE A 100 -12.14 20.24 -20.40
CA ILE A 100 -13.27 19.30 -20.24
C ILE A 100 -13.77 19.19 -18.79
N GLY A 101 -13.22 20.00 -17.87
CA GLY A 101 -13.63 20.02 -16.46
C GLY A 101 -13.08 18.87 -15.61
N GLU A 102 -12.01 18.21 -16.07
CA GLU A 102 -11.42 17.05 -15.42
C GLU A 102 -10.15 17.42 -14.62
N ASN A 103 -9.85 16.62 -13.58
CA ASN A 103 -8.67 16.82 -12.72
C ASN A 103 -7.40 16.13 -13.24
N ASP A 104 -6.22 16.61 -12.85
CA ASP A 104 -4.91 16.07 -13.28
C ASP A 104 -4.64 14.60 -12.89
N LEU A 105 -3.75 13.94 -13.63
CA LEU A 105 -3.26 12.59 -13.30
C LEU A 105 -2.35 12.64 -12.07
N PRO A 106 -2.59 11.84 -11.01
CA PRO A 106 -1.70 11.78 -9.86
C PRO A 106 -0.32 11.24 -10.26
N TYR A 107 0.74 11.79 -9.66
CA TYR A 107 2.09 11.25 -9.81
C TYR A 107 2.21 9.92 -9.06
N HIS A 108 2.85 8.93 -9.69
CA HIS A 108 3.13 7.67 -9.03
C HIS A 108 4.28 7.83 -8.03
N THR A 109 4.01 7.58 -6.74
CA THR A 109 5.08 7.37 -5.75
C THR A 109 5.25 5.88 -5.53
N ALA A 110 6.42 5.33 -5.84
CA ALA A 110 6.76 3.90 -5.73
C ALA A 110 6.63 3.28 -4.31
N VAL A 111 6.25 4.09 -3.32
CA VAL A 111 6.29 3.73 -1.90
C VAL A 111 5.10 2.85 -1.50
N ARG A 112 3.98 2.82 -2.25
CA ARG A 112 2.81 1.95 -1.94
C ARG A 112 2.07 1.49 -3.20
N TRP A 113 1.75 0.20 -3.30
CA TRP A 113 0.85 -0.31 -4.35
C TRP A 113 -0.56 0.34 -4.29
N LEU A 114 -0.99 0.78 -3.09
CA LEU A 114 -2.22 1.58 -2.92
C LEU A 114 -2.15 2.95 -3.59
N SER A 115 -0.98 3.62 -3.64
CA SER A 115 -0.86 4.83 -4.47
C SER A 115 -0.95 4.52 -5.97
N GLY A 116 -0.65 3.28 -6.37
CA GLY A 116 -0.93 2.76 -7.70
C GLY A 116 -2.44 2.65 -8.00
N GLY A 117 -3.27 2.33 -7.01
CA GLY A 117 -4.74 2.25 -7.18
C GLY A 117 -5.36 3.57 -7.67
N LYS A 118 -4.98 4.69 -7.05
CA LYS A 118 -5.43 6.03 -7.50
C LYS A 118 -4.97 6.38 -8.91
N VAL A 119 -3.72 6.03 -9.25
CA VAL A 119 -3.17 6.24 -10.60
C VAL A 119 -3.93 5.39 -11.62
N LEU A 120 -4.13 4.11 -11.33
CA LEU A 120 -4.89 3.19 -12.20
C LEU A 120 -6.32 3.68 -12.44
N LYS A 121 -7.02 4.07 -11.37
CA LYS A 121 -8.38 4.61 -11.48
C LYS A 121 -8.42 5.84 -12.37
N ARG A 122 -7.52 6.79 -12.13
CA ARG A 122 -7.52 8.04 -12.89
C ARG A 122 -7.10 7.84 -14.34
N PHE A 123 -6.12 6.97 -14.58
CA PHE A 123 -5.72 6.56 -15.93
C PHE A 123 -6.88 5.94 -16.69
N PHE A 124 -7.66 5.06 -16.04
CA PHE A 124 -8.82 4.43 -16.67
C PHE A 124 -9.93 5.43 -17.00
N GLU A 125 -10.19 6.39 -16.10
CA GLU A 125 -11.17 7.47 -16.33
C GLU A 125 -10.77 8.33 -17.53
N LEU A 126 -9.50 8.74 -17.60
CA LEU A 126 -8.95 9.62 -18.65
C LEU A 126 -8.43 8.90 -19.90
N ARG A 127 -8.78 7.63 -20.09
CA ARG A 127 -8.14 6.79 -21.12
C ARG A 127 -8.33 7.33 -22.55
N ALA A 128 -9.47 7.95 -22.85
CA ALA A 128 -9.75 8.53 -24.16
C ALA A 128 -8.92 9.79 -24.40
N GLU A 129 -8.82 10.64 -23.38
CA GLU A 129 -8.04 11.87 -23.38
C GLU A 129 -6.54 11.56 -23.49
N ILE A 130 -6.08 10.55 -22.76
CA ILE A 130 -4.70 10.05 -22.83
C ILE A 130 -4.40 9.53 -24.24
N GLU A 131 -5.31 8.77 -24.84
CA GLU A 131 -5.14 8.28 -26.22
C GLU A 131 -5.00 9.42 -27.23
N ILE A 132 -5.91 10.42 -27.17
CA ILE A 132 -5.86 11.61 -28.02
C ILE A 132 -4.51 12.33 -27.85
N PHE A 133 -4.14 12.63 -26.61
CA PHE A 133 -2.89 13.34 -26.32
C PHE A 133 -1.65 12.57 -26.81
N LEU A 134 -1.62 11.26 -26.61
CA LEU A 134 -0.51 10.42 -27.05
C LEU A 134 -0.39 10.36 -28.58
N ASN A 135 -1.53 10.34 -29.29
CA ASN A 135 -1.56 10.41 -30.75
C ASN A 135 -1.02 11.77 -31.26
N GLU A 136 -1.40 12.88 -30.64
CA GLU A 136 -0.83 14.20 -30.96
C GLU A 136 0.68 14.26 -30.73
N LYS A 137 1.18 13.56 -29.70
CA LYS A 137 2.61 13.43 -29.41
C LYS A 137 3.34 12.41 -30.29
N ARG A 138 2.67 11.81 -31.27
CA ARG A 138 3.21 10.76 -32.15
C ARG A 138 3.77 9.56 -31.36
N ARG A 139 3.11 9.21 -30.25
CA ARG A 139 3.44 8.05 -29.40
C ARG A 139 2.16 7.26 -29.08
N PRO A 140 1.52 6.63 -30.08
CA PRO A 140 0.30 5.86 -29.86
C PRO A 140 0.51 4.76 -28.82
N PHE A 141 -0.50 4.52 -27.99
CA PHE A 141 -0.49 3.46 -26.98
C PHE A 141 -1.58 2.44 -27.30
N THR A 142 -1.22 1.48 -28.14
CA THR A 142 -2.12 0.49 -28.76
C THR A 142 -2.74 -0.49 -27.76
N ASP A 143 -2.25 -0.56 -26.52
CA ASP A 143 -2.84 -1.38 -25.47
C ASP A 143 -4.25 -0.91 -25.07
N LEU A 144 -4.61 0.36 -25.32
CA LEU A 144 -5.98 0.86 -25.11
C LEU A 144 -6.98 0.28 -26.12
N GLU A 145 -6.52 -0.08 -27.32
CA GLU A 145 -7.33 -0.75 -28.34
C GLU A 145 -7.46 -2.27 -28.05
N ASN A 146 -6.54 -2.83 -27.27
CA ASN A 146 -6.55 -4.23 -26.89
C ASN A 146 -7.59 -4.49 -25.79
N SER A 147 -8.68 -5.16 -26.18
CA SER A 147 -9.77 -5.52 -25.27
C SER A 147 -9.29 -6.33 -24.06
N GLU A 148 -8.40 -7.33 -24.24
CA GLU A 148 -7.90 -8.15 -23.13
C GLU A 148 -7.14 -7.31 -22.10
N TRP A 149 -6.29 -6.38 -22.58
CA TRP A 149 -5.55 -5.48 -21.72
C TRP A 149 -6.50 -4.52 -20.98
N MET A 150 -7.51 -4.00 -21.68
CA MET A 150 -8.55 -3.15 -21.10
C MET A 150 -9.36 -3.86 -20.02
N TRP A 151 -9.73 -5.13 -20.20
CA TRP A 151 -10.39 -5.93 -19.17
C TRP A 151 -9.52 -6.13 -17.95
N LYS A 152 -8.22 -6.40 -18.14
CA LYS A 152 -7.24 -6.51 -17.04
C LYS A 152 -7.14 -5.20 -16.27
N LEU A 153 -7.00 -4.07 -16.96
CA LEU A 153 -6.97 -2.75 -16.33
C LEU A 153 -8.25 -2.47 -15.52
N ALA A 154 -9.44 -2.71 -16.09
CA ALA A 154 -10.72 -2.50 -15.42
C ALA A 154 -10.84 -3.35 -14.14
N PHE A 155 -10.53 -4.66 -14.24
CA PHE A 155 -10.51 -5.56 -13.10
C PHE A 155 -9.57 -5.07 -11.98
N TYR A 156 -8.41 -4.54 -12.36
CA TYR A 156 -7.42 -4.01 -11.42
C TYR A 156 -7.89 -2.73 -10.75
N VAL A 157 -8.54 -1.83 -11.48
CA VAL A 157 -9.18 -0.64 -10.92
C VAL A 157 -10.26 -1.02 -9.92
N ASP A 158 -11.12 -1.99 -10.24
CA ASP A 158 -12.17 -2.43 -9.33
C ASP A 158 -11.62 -3.09 -8.07
N LEU A 159 -10.63 -3.97 -8.22
CA LEU A 159 -9.96 -4.62 -7.11
C LEU A 159 -9.30 -3.60 -6.18
N THR A 160 -8.52 -2.66 -6.74
CA THR A 160 -7.83 -1.64 -5.94
C THR A 160 -8.82 -0.70 -5.25
N ASN A 161 -9.89 -0.28 -5.92
CA ASN A 161 -10.97 0.52 -5.34
C ASN A 161 -11.70 -0.21 -4.20
N HIS A 162 -11.96 -1.51 -4.36
CA HIS A 162 -12.61 -2.32 -3.31
C HIS A 162 -11.72 -2.43 -2.07
N LEU A 163 -10.42 -2.63 -2.27
CA LEU A 163 -9.44 -2.66 -1.19
C LEU A 163 -9.38 -1.30 -0.48
N GLU A 164 -9.32 -0.18 -1.21
CA GLU A 164 -9.35 1.17 -0.62
C GLU A 164 -10.63 1.44 0.19
N LYS A 165 -11.81 1.12 -0.35
CA LYS A 165 -13.11 1.31 0.33
C LYS A 165 -13.17 0.57 1.68
N LYS A 166 -12.59 -0.63 1.76
CA LYS A 166 -12.53 -1.41 3.00
C LYS A 166 -11.55 -0.85 4.04
N HIS A 167 -10.62 0.01 3.65
CA HIS A 167 -9.66 0.63 4.58
C HIS A 167 -10.07 2.01 5.12
N PHE A 168 -11.00 2.73 4.45
CA PHE A 168 -11.27 4.15 4.75
C PHE A 168 -12.73 4.55 5.03
N THR A 169 -13.71 3.65 5.00
CA THR A 169 -15.15 4.02 5.18
C THR A 169 -15.67 3.98 6.63
N LYS A 170 -14.84 3.72 7.64
CA LYS A 170 -15.23 4.03 9.03
C LYS A 170 -14.78 5.45 9.36
N PRO A 171 -15.68 6.36 9.78
CA PRO A 171 -15.29 7.71 10.15
C PRO A 171 -14.17 7.64 11.17
N PHE A 172 -13.19 8.51 10.93
CA PHE A 172 -11.93 8.65 11.64
C PHE A 172 -12.18 9.03 13.10
N SER A 173 -12.61 8.08 13.94
CA SER A 173 -12.66 8.29 15.38
C SER A 173 -11.23 8.50 15.87
N LYS A 174 -11.01 9.58 16.65
CA LYS A 174 -9.72 10.12 17.14
C LYS A 174 -8.69 9.13 17.70
N LYS A 175 -8.97 7.82 17.82
CA LYS A 175 -8.08 6.81 18.38
C LYS A 175 -6.91 6.37 17.50
N ARG A 176 -6.86 6.69 16.20
CA ARG A 176 -5.81 6.17 15.30
C ARG A 176 -4.60 7.08 15.06
N LYS A 177 -4.55 8.30 15.63
CA LYS A 177 -3.34 9.14 15.53
C LYS A 177 -2.16 8.59 16.34
N GLU A 178 -2.42 7.73 17.33
CA GLU A 178 -1.38 7.01 18.09
C GLU A 178 -0.84 5.80 17.30
N GLU A 179 -1.71 5.07 16.59
CA GLU A 179 -1.34 3.83 15.89
C GLU A 179 -0.65 4.08 14.53
N GLU A 180 -0.97 5.15 13.81
CA GLU A 180 -0.30 5.48 12.53
C GLU A 180 1.11 6.07 12.72
N ARG A 181 1.45 6.59 13.90
CA ARG A 181 2.86 6.91 14.22
C ARG A 181 3.72 5.66 14.43
N GLN A 182 3.11 4.50 14.69
CA GLN A 182 3.80 3.22 14.88
C GLN A 182 3.98 2.38 13.60
N CYS A 183 3.41 2.79 12.46
CA CYS A 183 3.64 2.14 11.15
C CYS A 183 4.67 2.89 10.28
N THR A 184 5.65 3.53 10.91
CA THR A 184 6.92 3.83 10.26
C THR A 184 7.85 2.66 10.55
N CYS A 185 8.34 2.01 9.49
CA CYS A 185 9.34 0.95 9.56
C CYS A 185 10.62 1.51 10.19
N HIS A 186 10.67 1.51 11.52
CA HIS A 186 11.91 1.70 12.26
C HIS A 186 12.67 0.39 12.14
N LYS A 187 13.71 0.39 11.30
CA LYS A 187 14.77 -0.62 11.35
C LYS A 187 15.31 -0.63 12.78
N ILE A 188 14.96 -1.63 13.57
CA ILE A 188 15.66 -1.92 14.81
C ILE A 188 17.03 -2.47 14.39
N ARG A 189 18.05 -1.62 14.46
CA ARG A 189 19.45 -2.03 14.39
C ARG A 189 19.79 -2.60 15.76
N VAL A 190 19.99 -3.91 15.79
CA VAL A 190 20.58 -4.59 16.96
C VAL A 190 22.01 -4.08 17.12
N LEU A 191 22.32 -3.53 18.29
CA LEU A 191 23.66 -3.56 18.87
C LEU A 191 23.59 -4.46 20.10
#